data_AF-A0A8S3XCY1-F1
#
_entry.id   AF-A0A8S3XCY1-F1
#
_cell.length_a   1.000
_cell.length_b   1.000
_cell.length_c   1.000
_cell.angle_alpha   90.00
_cell.angle_beta   90.00
_cell.angle_gamma   90.00
#
_symmetry.space_group_name_H-M   'P 1'
#
loop_
_entity.id
_entity.type
_entity.pdbx_description
1 polymer ?
#
loop_
_entity_poly.entity_id
_entity_poly.type
_entity_poly.pdbx_seq_one_letter_code
_entity_poly.pdbx_strand_id
1 'polypeptide(L)'
;MRGHSFLPCDRAFGIIKRSLRHKERLYSVQEYMKLIVSSSRQSDFFTVHLVSGEHVTEFKKWWVQHFKKTALSLETKDRRIPRTEKVSFSISKFHHLTFKKIGCDVPVKTQEFIDGLTKHTFLLKIRPQITVSLPNEPAYGPRQLCINAKKMQDLKKCVQFVPEDEKNKFWDEILQWPTAENVEDEELD
;
A
#
# COMPACT_ATOMS: atom_id res chain seq x y z
N MET A 1 -8.09 11.41 -31.44
CA MET A 1 -8.60 10.29 -30.61
C MET A 1 -8.59 10.74 -29.14
N ARG A 2 -9.74 10.78 -28.45
CA ARG A 2 -9.78 10.97 -27.00
C ARG A 2 -9.40 9.64 -26.36
N GLY A 3 -8.31 9.61 -25.60
CA GLY A 3 -7.87 8.42 -24.88
C GLY A 3 -8.94 7.99 -23.88
N HIS A 4 -9.56 6.85 -24.16
CA HIS A 4 -10.39 6.13 -23.19
C HIS A 4 -9.49 5.07 -22.58
N SER A 5 -9.12 5.19 -21.30
CA SER A 5 -8.71 3.99 -20.60
C SER A 5 -9.96 3.15 -20.34
N PHE A 6 -9.82 1.84 -20.54
CA PHE A 6 -10.90 0.86 -20.44
C PHE A 6 -11.14 0.39 -19.00
N LEU A 7 -10.46 0.99 -18.03
CA LEU A 7 -10.60 0.58 -16.64
C LEU A 7 -11.91 1.13 -16.05
N PRO A 8 -12.69 0.31 -15.33
CA PRO A 8 -13.94 0.74 -14.70
C PRO A 8 -13.79 1.98 -13.80
N CYS A 9 -12.61 2.18 -13.22
CA CYS A 9 -12.27 3.28 -12.32
C CYS A 9 -11.96 4.62 -13.02
N ASP A 10 -11.77 4.65 -14.34
CA ASP A 10 -11.43 5.88 -15.06
C ASP A 10 -12.49 6.97 -14.93
N ARG A 11 -13.76 6.56 -15.00
CA ARG A 11 -14.89 7.47 -14.83
C ARG A 11 -14.87 8.11 -13.44
N ALA A 12 -14.60 7.31 -12.41
CA ALA A 12 -14.50 7.77 -11.03
C ALA A 12 -13.37 8.81 -10.89
N PHE A 13 -12.16 8.51 -11.38
CA PHE A 13 -11.06 9.46 -11.37
C PHE A 13 -11.36 10.72 -12.18
N GLY A 14 -12.05 10.61 -13.31
CA GLY A 14 -12.45 11.74 -14.13
C GLY A 14 -13.47 12.67 -13.44
N ILE A 15 -14.32 12.13 -12.57
CA ILE A 15 -15.23 12.93 -11.72
C ILE A 15 -14.41 13.69 -10.67
N ILE A 16 -13.57 12.99 -9.90
CA ILE A 16 -12.75 13.58 -8.84
C ILE A 16 -11.81 14.66 -9.40
N LYS A 17 -11.10 14.38 -10.50
CA LYS A 17 -10.19 15.36 -11.14
C LYS A 17 -10.91 16.62 -11.60
N ARG A 18 -12.16 16.53 -12.06
CA ARG A 18 -12.95 17.72 -12.44
C ARG A 18 -13.26 18.56 -11.22
N SER A 19 -13.72 17.96 -10.12
CA SER A 19 -13.96 18.68 -8.87
C SER A 19 -12.68 19.30 -8.30
N LEU A 20 -11.55 18.60 -8.41
CA LEU A 20 -10.25 19.10 -7.97
C LEU A 20 -9.81 20.35 -8.74
N ARG A 21 -10.08 20.45 -10.05
CA ARG A 21 -9.73 21.64 -10.86
C ARG A 21 -10.44 22.91 -10.41
N HIS A 22 -11.58 22.79 -9.75
CA HIS A 22 -12.34 23.94 -9.22
C HIS A 22 -11.91 24.34 -7.81
N LYS A 23 -11.01 23.59 -7.19
CA LYS A 23 -10.41 23.93 -5.89
C LYS A 23 -8.97 24.36 -6.11
N GLU A 24 -8.68 25.61 -5.79
CA GLU A 24 -7.34 26.17 -5.99
C GLU A 24 -6.31 25.49 -5.07
N ARG A 25 -6.67 25.24 -3.81
CA ARG A 25 -5.78 24.69 -2.78
C ARG A 25 -6.54 23.77 -1.82
N LEU A 26 -5.82 22.78 -1.30
CA LEU A 26 -6.27 21.85 -0.27
C LEU A 26 -5.12 21.69 0.75
N TYR A 27 -5.45 21.81 2.02
CA TYR A 27 -4.51 21.94 3.13
C TYR A 27 -4.60 20.76 4.11
N SER A 28 -5.65 19.94 4.06
CA SER A 28 -5.79 18.76 4.94
C SER A 28 -6.40 17.55 4.26
N VAL A 29 -6.15 16.37 4.83
CA VAL A 29 -6.71 15.09 4.34
C VAL A 29 -8.24 15.09 4.42
N GLN A 30 -8.81 15.73 5.43
CA GLN A 30 -10.25 15.88 5.61
C GLN A 30 -10.90 16.68 4.48
N GLU A 31 -10.20 17.66 3.91
CA GLU A 31 -10.70 18.39 2.75
C GLU A 31 -10.68 17.54 1.48
N TYR A 32 -9.64 16.72 1.29
CA TYR A 32 -9.61 15.72 0.20
C TYR A 32 -10.79 14.75 0.33
N MET A 33 -11.05 14.24 1.53
CA MET A 33 -12.20 13.37 1.80
C MET A 33 -13.52 14.06 1.41
N LYS A 34 -13.76 15.27 1.92
CA LYS A 34 -14.97 16.04 1.61
C LYS A 34 -15.11 16.29 0.10
N LEU A 35 -14.01 16.60 -0.58
CA LEU A 35 -14.00 16.81 -2.03
C LEU A 35 -14.38 15.55 -2.78
N ILE A 36 -13.80 14.40 -2.42
CA ILE A 36 -14.07 13.13 -3.10
C ILE A 36 -15.54 12.75 -2.92
N VAL A 37 -16.05 12.78 -1.69
CA VAL A 37 -17.46 12.44 -1.38
C VAL A 37 -18.43 13.38 -2.12
N SER A 38 -18.14 14.67 -2.17
CA SER A 38 -18.98 15.67 -2.85
C SER A 38 -18.75 15.79 -4.37
N SER A 39 -17.82 15.02 -4.94
CA SER A 39 -17.46 15.17 -6.36
C SER A 39 -18.51 14.62 -7.32
N SER A 40 -19.36 13.70 -6.86
CA SER A 40 -20.46 13.14 -7.65
C SER A 40 -21.81 13.75 -7.30
N ARG A 41 -22.69 13.87 -8.29
CA ARG A 41 -24.10 14.25 -8.08
C ARG A 41 -24.94 13.11 -7.54
N GLN A 42 -24.48 11.87 -7.71
CA GLN A 42 -25.13 10.69 -7.18
C GLN A 42 -24.70 10.53 -5.72
N SER A 43 -25.68 10.47 -4.80
CA SER A 43 -25.43 10.12 -3.41
C SER A 43 -24.79 8.74 -3.32
N ASP A 44 -23.85 8.59 -2.39
CA ASP A 44 -23.15 7.33 -2.11
C ASP A 44 -22.33 6.74 -3.27
N PHE A 45 -22.01 7.55 -4.29
CA PHE A 45 -21.13 7.10 -5.38
C PHE A 45 -19.70 6.85 -4.88
N PHE A 46 -19.26 7.58 -3.85
CA PHE A 46 -17.95 7.44 -3.24
C PHE A 46 -18.07 7.18 -1.74
N THR A 47 -17.38 6.15 -1.26
CA THR A 47 -17.11 5.93 0.16
C THR A 47 -15.62 6.14 0.39
N VAL A 48 -15.28 7.03 1.33
CA VAL A 48 -13.88 7.32 1.68
C VAL A 48 -13.64 6.81 3.09
N HIS A 49 -12.62 5.98 3.24
CA HIS A 49 -12.17 5.46 4.52
C HIS A 49 -10.82 6.09 4.87
N LEU A 50 -10.75 6.76 6.01
CA LEU A 50 -9.47 7.23 6.56
C LEU A 50 -8.78 6.02 7.20
N VAL A 51 -7.63 5.65 6.65
CA VAL A 51 -6.83 4.54 7.16
C VAL A 51 -6.12 5.01 8.42
N SER A 52 -6.44 4.40 9.56
CA SER A 52 -5.69 4.55 10.82
C SER A 52 -4.64 3.45 10.96
N GLY A 53 -3.71 3.60 11.91
CA GLY A 53 -2.69 2.59 12.20
C GLY A 53 -3.27 1.21 12.55
N GLU A 54 -4.49 1.17 13.11
CA GLU A 54 -5.21 -0.07 13.46
C GLU A 54 -5.63 -0.87 12.23
N HIS A 55 -5.81 -0.21 11.08
CA HIS A 55 -6.13 -0.87 9.82
C HIS A 55 -4.89 -1.45 9.13
N VAL A 56 -3.69 -1.09 9.58
CA VAL A 56 -2.44 -1.60 9.02
C VAL A 56 -2.01 -2.83 9.81
N THR A 57 -2.02 -3.99 9.17
CA THR A 57 -1.67 -5.26 9.81
C THR A 57 -0.18 -5.56 9.71
N GLU A 58 0.38 -6.23 10.72
CA GLU A 58 1.78 -6.68 10.78
C GLU A 58 2.04 -7.88 9.86
N PHE A 59 1.98 -7.63 8.56
CA PHE A 59 2.08 -8.66 7.54
C PHE A 59 3.49 -9.29 7.50
N LYS A 60 4.55 -8.52 7.75
CA LYS A 60 5.95 -8.97 7.62
C LYS A 60 6.27 -10.05 8.65
N LYS A 61 5.87 -9.87 9.92
CA LYS A 61 6.07 -10.91 10.96
C LYS A 61 5.17 -12.12 10.69
N TRP A 62 3.91 -11.89 10.35
CA TRP A 62 2.96 -12.94 9.99
C TRP A 62 3.49 -13.84 8.85
N TRP A 63 3.98 -13.23 7.77
CA TRP A 63 4.48 -13.96 6.60
C TRP A 63 5.59 -14.96 6.95
N VAL A 64 6.57 -14.55 7.75
CA VAL A 64 7.72 -15.38 8.14
C VAL A 64 7.33 -16.55 9.06
N GLN A 65 6.21 -16.44 9.79
CA GLN A 65 5.68 -17.51 10.63
C GLN A 65 5.06 -18.64 9.79
N HIS A 66 4.36 -18.29 8.70
CA HIS A 66 3.59 -19.24 7.90
C HIS A 66 4.33 -19.77 6.67
N PHE A 67 5.17 -18.93 6.05
CA PHE A 67 5.83 -19.23 4.77
C PHE A 67 7.35 -19.22 4.89
N LYS A 68 8.03 -19.98 4.03
CA LYS A 68 9.50 -19.96 3.93
C LYS A 68 9.95 -18.64 3.28
N LYS A 69 11.00 -18.02 3.83
CA LYS A 69 11.52 -16.69 3.42
C LYS A 69 11.67 -16.49 1.92
N THR A 70 12.02 -17.52 1.16
CA THR A 70 12.20 -17.38 -0.30
C THR A 70 11.93 -18.72 -0.98
N ALA A 71 10.99 -18.72 -1.92
CA ALA A 71 10.77 -19.81 -2.88
C ALA A 71 11.29 -19.35 -4.24
N LEU A 72 12.06 -20.19 -4.91
CA LEU A 72 12.41 -19.98 -6.31
C LEU A 72 11.24 -20.40 -7.19
N SER A 73 11.07 -19.73 -8.32
CA SER A 73 10.04 -20.08 -9.29
C SER A 73 10.29 -21.50 -9.81
N LEU A 74 9.22 -22.23 -10.09
CA LEU A 74 9.31 -23.60 -10.62
C LEU A 74 10.04 -23.63 -11.97
N GLU A 75 9.94 -22.55 -12.73
CA GLU A 75 10.56 -22.37 -14.04
C GLU A 75 12.09 -22.16 -13.93
N THR A 76 12.58 -21.59 -12.82
CA THR A 76 13.99 -21.16 -12.69
C THR A 76 14.75 -21.85 -11.55
N LYS A 77 14.12 -22.78 -10.82
CA LYS A 77 14.75 -23.46 -9.68
C LYS A 77 15.88 -24.42 -10.04
N ASP A 78 16.00 -24.86 -11.30
CA ASP A 78 16.95 -25.87 -11.75
C ASP A 78 18.41 -25.46 -11.42
N ARG A 79 19.27 -26.45 -11.15
CA ARG A 79 20.71 -26.24 -10.88
C ARG A 79 21.47 -25.75 -12.12
N ARG A 80 20.96 -26.05 -13.32
CA ARG A 80 21.57 -25.62 -14.60
C ARG A 80 21.40 -24.14 -14.89
N ILE A 81 20.42 -23.49 -14.27
CA ILE A 81 20.11 -22.08 -14.48
C ILE A 81 21.03 -21.23 -13.58
N PRO A 82 21.78 -20.26 -14.13
CA PRO A 82 22.61 -19.35 -13.35
C PRO A 82 21.83 -18.61 -12.27
N ARG A 83 22.48 -18.32 -11.13
CA ARG A 83 21.82 -17.67 -9.98
C ARG A 83 21.17 -16.32 -10.35
N THR A 84 21.75 -15.58 -11.28
CA THR A 84 21.25 -14.28 -11.79
C THR A 84 19.94 -14.38 -12.56
N GLU A 85 19.65 -15.54 -13.14
CA GLU A 85 18.42 -15.80 -13.89
C GLU A 85 17.33 -16.44 -13.03
N LYS A 86 17.64 -16.75 -11.76
CA LYS A 86 16.68 -17.33 -10.84
C LYS A 86 15.73 -16.29 -10.31
N VAL A 87 14.44 -16.55 -10.45
CA VAL A 87 13.39 -15.67 -9.96
C VAL A 87 12.99 -16.13 -8.55
N SER A 88 13.24 -15.28 -7.56
CA SER A 88 12.74 -15.44 -6.20
C SER A 88 11.33 -14.87 -6.06
N PHE A 89 10.54 -15.47 -5.18
CA PHE A 89 9.27 -14.90 -4.77
C PHE A 89 9.52 -13.65 -3.92
N SER A 90 8.95 -12.52 -4.35
CA SER A 90 8.84 -11.31 -3.54
C SER A 90 7.46 -10.70 -3.70
N ILE A 91 6.84 -10.32 -2.59
CA ILE A 91 5.50 -9.70 -2.57
C ILE A 91 5.56 -8.27 -3.11
N SER A 92 6.70 -7.58 -2.96
CA SER A 92 6.90 -6.26 -3.55
C SER A 92 6.94 -6.30 -5.08
N LYS A 93 7.36 -7.43 -5.67
CA LYS A 93 7.47 -7.60 -7.13
C LYS A 93 6.18 -8.09 -7.79
N PHE A 94 5.40 -8.92 -7.09
CA PHE A 94 4.22 -9.56 -7.67
C PHE A 94 2.93 -9.02 -7.09
N HIS A 95 2.19 -8.24 -7.87
CA HIS A 95 0.94 -7.59 -7.43
C HIS A 95 -0.33 -8.38 -7.75
N HIS A 96 -0.24 -9.45 -8.55
CA HIS A 96 -1.37 -10.34 -8.80
C HIS A 96 -1.00 -11.79 -8.49
N LEU A 97 -1.78 -12.40 -7.59
CA LEU A 97 -1.57 -13.76 -7.09
C LEU A 97 -2.84 -14.58 -7.31
N THR A 98 -2.72 -15.75 -7.95
CA THR A 98 -3.81 -16.71 -8.08
C THR A 98 -3.36 -18.05 -7.51
N PHE A 99 -4.14 -18.59 -6.57
CA PHE A 99 -3.83 -19.87 -5.94
C PHE A 99 -5.07 -20.73 -5.81
N LYS A 100 -4.87 -22.05 -5.80
CA LYS A 100 -5.87 -23.04 -5.41
C LYS A 100 -5.30 -23.82 -4.25
N LYS A 101 -5.99 -23.86 -3.12
CA LYS A 101 -5.54 -24.60 -1.94
C LYS A 101 -5.64 -26.10 -2.24
N ILE A 102 -4.48 -26.75 -2.36
CA ILE A 102 -4.35 -28.20 -2.57
C ILE A 102 -3.29 -28.70 -1.59
N GLY A 103 -3.70 -29.32 -0.48
CA GLY A 103 -2.76 -29.87 0.51
C GLY A 103 -1.83 -28.82 1.15
N CYS A 104 -0.61 -29.25 1.49
CA CYS A 104 0.42 -28.43 2.17
C CYS A 104 1.30 -27.59 1.22
N ASP A 105 1.39 -28.01 -0.05
CA ASP A 105 2.15 -27.34 -1.09
C ASP A 105 1.19 -26.52 -1.96
N VAL A 106 1.14 -25.21 -1.76
CA VAL A 106 0.21 -24.33 -2.47
C VAL A 106 0.89 -23.79 -3.73
N PRO A 107 0.47 -24.21 -4.94
CA PRO A 107 0.94 -23.59 -6.16
C PRO A 107 0.30 -22.20 -6.28
N VAL A 108 1.15 -21.18 -6.28
CA VAL A 108 0.76 -19.79 -6.47
C VAL A 108 1.30 -19.31 -7.80
N LYS A 109 0.39 -18.93 -8.69
CA LYS A 109 0.74 -18.24 -9.93
C LYS A 109 0.78 -16.75 -9.66
N THR A 110 1.81 -16.09 -10.16
CA THR A 110 2.08 -14.69 -9.88
C THR A 110 2.33 -13.92 -11.18
N GLN A 111 1.97 -12.64 -11.16
CA GLN A 111 2.27 -11.68 -12.21
C GLN A 111 2.70 -10.36 -11.56
N GLU A 112 3.51 -9.59 -12.27
CA GLU A 112 3.96 -8.27 -11.80
C GLU A 112 2.78 -7.30 -11.67
N PHE A 113 1.78 -7.40 -12.53
CA PHE A 113 0.55 -6.60 -12.51
C PHE A 113 -0.66 -7.44 -12.92
N ILE A 114 -1.86 -6.88 -12.73
CA ILE A 114 -3.11 -7.48 -13.23
C ILE A 114 -2.97 -7.65 -14.75
N ASP A 115 -3.22 -8.87 -15.24
CA ASP A 115 -3.02 -9.26 -16.65
C ASP A 115 -1.57 -9.16 -17.18
N GLY A 116 -0.57 -9.22 -16.28
CA GLY A 116 0.83 -9.22 -16.67
C GLY A 116 1.22 -10.31 -17.66
N LEU A 117 2.07 -9.97 -18.63
CA LEU A 117 2.54 -10.91 -19.66
C LEU A 117 3.37 -12.04 -19.03
N THR A 118 4.30 -11.66 -18.15
CA THR A 118 5.19 -12.58 -17.46
C THR A 118 4.47 -13.24 -16.29
N LYS A 119 4.51 -14.58 -16.27
CA LYS A 119 3.91 -15.40 -15.22
C LYS A 119 4.98 -16.26 -14.59
N HIS A 120 4.98 -16.32 -13.26
CA HIS A 120 5.83 -17.24 -12.51
C HIS A 120 4.98 -18.09 -11.59
N THR A 121 5.41 -19.34 -11.40
CA THR A 121 4.74 -20.26 -10.49
C THR A 121 5.65 -20.56 -9.33
N PHE A 122 5.17 -20.34 -8.12
CA PHE A 122 5.89 -20.66 -6.90
C PHE A 122 5.16 -21.75 -6.12
N LEU A 123 5.93 -22.62 -5.48
CA LEU A 123 5.38 -23.60 -4.54
C LEU A 123 5.56 -23.05 -3.13
N LEU A 124 4.51 -22.40 -2.61
CA LEU A 124 4.54 -21.89 -1.25
C LEU A 124 4.20 -23.03 -0.29
N LYS A 125 5.17 -23.41 0.54
CA LYS A 125 4.96 -24.42 1.57
C LYS A 125 4.30 -23.80 2.78
N ILE A 126 3.12 -24.31 3.12
CA ILE A 126 2.51 -24.04 4.42
C ILE A 126 3.19 -24.97 5.43
N ARG A 127 3.64 -24.44 6.57
CA ARG A 127 4.17 -25.30 7.64
C ARG A 127 3.07 -26.29 8.08
N PRO A 128 3.34 -27.61 8.09
CA PRO A 128 2.32 -28.67 8.14
C PRO A 128 1.46 -28.72 9.41
N GLN A 129 1.70 -27.84 10.40
CA GLN A 129 0.93 -27.77 11.65
C GLN A 129 0.19 -26.45 11.84
N ILE A 130 0.16 -25.55 10.85
CA ILE A 130 -0.40 -24.21 11.03
C ILE A 130 -1.52 -23.96 10.02
N THR A 131 -2.74 -23.79 10.53
CA THR A 131 -3.83 -23.18 9.78
C THR A 131 -3.48 -21.72 9.53
N VAL A 132 -3.28 -21.35 8.27
CA VAL A 132 -2.99 -19.97 7.89
C VAL A 132 -4.28 -19.15 7.97
N SER A 133 -4.35 -18.24 8.94
CA SER A 133 -5.35 -17.16 9.00
C SER A 133 -4.74 -15.86 8.48
N LEU A 134 -5.57 -14.88 8.10
CA LEU A 134 -5.07 -13.54 7.78
C LEU A 134 -4.41 -12.89 9.02
N PRO A 135 -3.44 -11.98 8.84
CA PRO A 135 -2.86 -11.23 9.95
C PRO A 135 -3.94 -10.35 10.58
N ASN A 136 -4.10 -10.46 11.90
CA ASN A 136 -5.04 -9.65 12.67
C ASN A 136 -4.33 -8.71 13.65
N GLU A 137 -3.01 -8.85 13.80
CA GLU A 137 -2.21 -7.98 14.67
C GLU A 137 -1.91 -6.66 13.95
N PRO A 138 -2.15 -5.50 14.59
CA PRO A 138 -1.80 -4.21 14.00
C PRO A 138 -0.28 -4.04 13.94
N ALA A 139 0.23 -3.55 12.81
CA ALA A 139 1.64 -3.23 12.60
C ALA A 139 2.10 -2.10 13.53
N TYR A 140 1.18 -1.18 13.81
CA TYR A 140 1.45 -0.01 14.63
C TYR A 140 0.60 -0.09 15.90
N GLY A 141 1.24 0.09 17.04
CA GLY A 141 0.54 0.19 18.33
C GLY A 141 -0.31 1.47 18.42
N PRO A 142 -0.99 1.71 19.55
CA PRO A 142 -1.84 2.90 19.76
C PRO A 142 -1.04 4.22 19.83
N ARG A 143 0.30 4.15 19.77
CA ARG A 143 1.18 5.31 19.86
C ARG A 143 1.31 5.97 18.48
N GLN A 144 1.32 7.30 18.46
CA GLN A 144 1.63 8.08 17.26
C GLN A 144 2.99 7.67 16.69
N LEU A 145 3.02 7.52 15.37
CA LEU A 145 4.23 7.17 14.65
C LEU A 145 5.22 8.33 14.71
N CYS A 146 6.49 8.01 14.89
CA CYS A 146 7.53 9.03 14.86
C CYS A 146 7.70 9.54 13.43
N ILE A 147 7.67 10.86 13.26
CA ILE A 147 8.00 11.52 12.00
C ILE A 147 9.52 11.70 11.94
N ASN A 148 10.12 11.42 10.78
CA ASN A 148 11.55 11.68 10.60
C ASN A 148 11.86 13.17 10.88
N ALA A 149 12.89 13.44 11.66
CA ALA A 149 13.23 14.80 12.09
C ALA A 149 13.40 15.79 10.92
N LYS A 150 13.98 15.37 9.78
CA LYS A 150 14.10 16.20 8.58
C LYS A 150 12.73 16.54 7.99
N LYS A 151 11.86 15.54 7.86
CA LYS A 151 10.48 15.72 7.37
C LYS A 151 9.69 16.66 8.29
N MET A 152 9.85 16.54 9.61
CA MET A 152 9.20 17.45 10.57
C MET A 152 9.68 18.90 10.41
N GLN A 153 10.98 19.12 10.17
CA GLN A 153 11.49 20.46 9.88
C GLN A 153 10.89 21.03 8.59
N ASP A 154 10.74 20.21 7.55
CA ASP A 154 10.10 20.63 6.30
C ASP A 154 8.62 20.94 6.50
N LEU A 155 7.89 20.14 7.29
CA LEU A 155 6.50 20.45 7.66
C LEU A 155 6.40 21.82 8.35
N LYS A 156 7.27 22.12 9.32
CA LYS A 156 7.30 23.44 9.99
C LYS A 156 7.53 24.59 9.01
N LYS A 157 8.39 24.41 8.00
CA LYS A 157 8.59 25.41 6.94
C LYS A 157 7.37 25.54 6.03
N CYS A 158 6.69 24.44 5.72
CA CYS A 158 5.52 24.46 4.84
C CYS A 158 4.28 25.09 5.51
N VAL A 159 4.13 24.93 6.83
CA VAL A 159 2.98 25.44 7.60
C VAL A 159 2.82 26.95 7.47
N GLN A 160 3.89 27.71 7.23
CA GLN A 160 3.81 29.15 7.00
C GLN A 160 2.96 29.52 5.77
N PHE A 161 2.77 28.61 4.81
CA PHE A 161 1.96 28.81 3.61
C PHE A 161 0.51 28.32 3.74
N VAL A 162 0.15 27.78 4.92
CA VAL A 162 -1.22 27.37 5.25
C VAL A 162 -1.96 28.58 5.85
N PRO A 163 -3.20 28.88 5.42
CA PRO A 163 -4.04 29.91 6.04
C PRO A 163 -4.27 29.62 7.52
N GLU A 164 -4.33 30.65 8.36
CA GLU A 164 -4.42 30.53 9.82
C GLU A 164 -5.65 29.71 10.27
N ASP A 165 -6.76 29.92 9.57
CA ASP A 165 -8.05 29.24 9.75
C ASP A 165 -8.01 27.73 9.43
N GLU A 166 -7.00 27.27 8.70
CA GLU A 166 -6.74 25.84 8.43
C GLU A 166 -5.61 25.24 9.27
N LYS A 167 -4.80 26.06 9.96
CA LYS A 167 -3.71 25.58 10.84
C LYS A 167 -4.22 24.89 12.10
N ASN A 168 -5.21 25.51 12.75
CA ASN A 168 -5.73 25.17 14.09
C ASN A 168 -6.44 23.80 14.20
N LYS A 169 -6.29 22.92 13.21
CA LYS A 169 -6.90 21.60 13.16
C LYS A 169 -5.81 20.55 12.93
N PHE A 170 -5.58 20.23 11.67
CA PHE A 170 -4.70 19.15 11.25
C PHE A 170 -3.22 19.47 11.50
N TRP A 171 -2.82 20.73 11.26
CA TRP A 171 -1.41 21.11 11.31
C TRP A 171 -0.89 21.24 12.75
N ASP A 172 -1.69 21.79 13.66
CA ASP A 172 -1.30 21.83 15.08
C ASP A 172 -1.15 20.43 15.68
N GLU A 173 -2.01 19.50 15.28
CA GLU A 173 -1.91 18.10 15.71
C GLU A 173 -0.64 17.43 15.16
N ILE A 174 -0.41 17.50 13.83
CA ILE A 174 0.71 16.78 13.20
C ILE A 174 2.07 17.31 13.67
N LEU A 175 2.17 18.61 13.98
CA LEU A 175 3.41 19.22 14.45
C LEU A 175 3.80 18.81 15.88
N GLN A 176 2.86 18.26 16.65
CA GLN A 176 3.10 17.74 18.00
C GLN A 176 3.52 16.27 18.00
N TRP A 177 3.52 15.60 16.84
CA TRP A 177 3.90 14.20 16.76
C TRP A 177 5.38 13.98 17.12
N PRO A 178 5.71 12.84 17.74
CA PRO A 178 7.08 12.55 18.12
C PRO A 178 8.00 12.49 16.90
N THR A 179 9.28 12.85 17.08
CA THR A 179 10.29 12.75 16.02
C THR A 179 11.30 11.65 16.30
N ALA A 180 11.82 11.04 15.24
CA ALA A 180 12.94 10.10 15.31
C ALA A 180 14.11 10.59 14.44
N GLU A 181 15.32 10.48 14.97
CA GLU A 181 16.56 10.62 14.22
C GLU A 181 16.91 9.24 13.64
N ASN A 182 16.97 9.13 12.32
CA ASN A 182 17.26 7.89 11.58
C ASN A 182 16.10 6.88 11.51
N VAL A 183 15.08 7.20 10.72
CA VAL A 183 14.43 6.14 9.93
C VAL A 183 15.25 6.09 8.64
N GLU A 184 16.14 5.10 8.53
CA GLU A 184 16.69 4.72 7.23
C GLU A 184 15.48 4.61 6.29
N ASP A 185 15.51 5.30 5.15
CA ASP A 185 14.56 5.01 4.10
C ASP A 185 14.73 3.51 3.83
N GLU A 186 13.76 2.66 4.22
CA GLU A 186 13.78 1.25 3.86
C GLU A 186 13.77 1.23 2.33
N GLU A 187 14.97 1.15 1.72
CA GLU A 187 15.13 0.80 0.32
C GLU A 187 14.42 -0.55 0.17
N LEU A 188 13.35 -0.53 -0.62
CA LEU A 188 12.57 -1.71 -0.94
C LEU A 188 13.41 -2.61 -1.86
N ASP A 189 14.24 -3.47 -1.25
CA ASP A 189 14.87 -4.62 -1.91
C ASP A 189 13.88 -5.78 -2.11
#